data_AF-A0A1Q6GS39-F1
#
_entry.id   AF-A0A1Q6GS39-F1
#
_cell.length_a   1.000
_cell.length_b   1.000
_cell.length_c   1.000
_cell.angle_alpha   90.00
_cell.angle_beta   90.00
_cell.angle_gamma   90.00
#
_symmetry.space_group_name_H-M   'P 1'
#
loop_
_entity.id
_entity.type
_entity.pdbx_description
1 polymer ?
#
loop_
_entity_poly.entity_id
_entity_poly.type
_entity_poly.pdbx_seq_one_letter_code
_entity_poly.pdbx_strand_id
1 'polypeptide(L)'
;MISRHDIRIETPHGTKVPEAELRRQRAIHRAFHTDTPCISRHGDRDVYLYKMYSVDTPARLTAPTLRKLYAGIPRDITCTAPEQLTTMQKKDTIIYTCGQTDTSEADKFIATNGMNTPLHTFTDCPDATTTFDYPELQKALFFCSRTRATLIIAHASQIPQDIRALNILEATTVPFRCIDFPWLCRENIRIMKAMALYGKTNK
;
A
#
# COMPACT_ATOMS: atom_id res chain seq x y z
N MET A 1 -4.49 -6.09 5.62
CA MET A 1 -3.45 -5.84 4.60
C MET A 1 -2.12 -5.54 5.25
N ILE A 2 -2.09 -4.79 6.35
CA ILE A 2 -0.93 -4.73 7.23
C ILE A 2 -1.33 -5.32 8.57
N SER A 3 -0.57 -6.31 9.05
CA SER A 3 -0.68 -6.80 10.41
C SER A 3 0.22 -5.99 11.34
N ARG A 4 -0.33 -5.61 12.50
CA ARG A 4 0.40 -4.98 13.59
C ARG A 4 0.64 -6.01 14.69
N HIS A 5 1.90 -6.12 15.11
CA HIS A 5 2.33 -6.97 16.21
C HIS A 5 2.86 -6.09 17.34
N ASP A 6 2.26 -6.21 18.52
CA ASP A 6 2.68 -5.48 19.71
C ASP A 6 3.64 -6.37 20.53
N ILE A 7 4.92 -6.01 20.54
CA ILE A 7 6.00 -6.80 21.17
C ILE A 7 6.44 -6.11 22.45
N ARG A 8 6.32 -6.82 23.57
CA ARG A 8 6.75 -6.36 24.89
C ARG A 8 8.11 -6.98 25.24
N ILE A 9 9.09 -6.14 25.55
CA ILE A 9 10.42 -6.57 25.99
C ILE A 9 10.76 -5.86 27.29
N GLU A 10 11.21 -6.59 28.30
CA GLU A 10 11.63 -6.03 29.58
C GLU A 10 13.14 -6.11 29.73
N THR A 11 13.75 -5.03 30.19
CA THR A 11 15.18 -4.97 30.49
C THR A 11 15.41 -4.39 31.88
N PRO A 12 16.56 -4.66 32.52
CA PRO A 12 16.96 -3.93 33.72
C PRO A 12 16.95 -2.41 33.49
N HIS A 13 16.57 -1.64 34.50
CA HIS A 13 16.48 -0.19 34.37
C HIS A 13 17.79 0.43 33.85
N GLY A 14 17.66 1.33 32.87
CA GLY A 14 18.80 2.02 32.25
C GLY A 14 19.55 1.19 31.20
N THR A 15 19.11 -0.05 30.92
CA THR A 15 19.69 -0.88 29.86
C THR A 15 18.80 -0.88 28.62
N LYS A 16 19.43 -0.72 27.46
CA LYS A 16 18.74 -0.77 26.16
C LYS A 16 18.41 -2.22 25.78
N VAL A 17 17.33 -2.40 25.02
CA VAL A 17 17.03 -3.70 24.40
C VAL A 17 18.17 -4.08 23.45
N PRO A 18 18.71 -5.32 23.55
CA PRO A 18 19.76 -5.78 22.64
C PRO A 18 19.29 -5.78 21.18
N GLU A 19 20.11 -5.23 20.29
CA GLU A 19 19.78 -5.16 18.85
C GLU A 19 19.57 -6.55 18.23
N ALA A 20 20.27 -7.57 18.74
CA ALA A 20 20.09 -8.96 18.33
C ALA A 20 18.68 -9.47 18.63
N GLU A 21 18.10 -9.10 19.78
CA GLU A 21 16.73 -9.48 20.13
C GLU A 21 15.72 -8.74 19.23
N LEU A 22 15.91 -7.44 18.98
CA LEU A 22 15.07 -6.71 18.03
C LEU A 22 15.14 -7.27 16.62
N ARG A 23 16.32 -7.69 16.16
CA ARG A 23 16.48 -8.34 14.85
C ARG A 23 15.77 -9.68 14.81
N ARG A 24 15.85 -10.47 15.88
CA ARG A 24 15.13 -11.75 16.02
C ARG A 24 13.62 -11.55 15.97
N GLN A 25 13.08 -10.60 16.73
CA GLN A 25 11.65 -10.28 16.75
C GLN A 25 11.14 -9.83 15.38
N ARG A 26 11.87 -8.92 14.71
CA ARG A 26 11.55 -8.50 13.34
C ARG A 26 11.52 -9.67 12.36
N ALA A 27 12.45 -10.62 12.47
CA ALA A 27 12.49 -11.80 11.62
C ALA A 27 11.31 -12.75 11.87
N ILE A 28 10.97 -13.03 13.14
CA ILE A 28 9.83 -13.87 13.53
C ILE A 28 8.53 -13.33 12.93
N HIS A 29 8.30 -12.02 13.08
CA HIS A 29 7.09 -11.37 12.60
C HIS A 29 7.15 -10.95 11.13
N ARG A 30 8.26 -11.20 10.43
CA ARG A 30 8.51 -10.72 9.05
C ARG A 30 8.20 -9.22 8.91
N ALA A 31 8.60 -8.44 9.91
CA ALA A 31 8.25 -7.04 10.00
C ALA A 31 9.09 -6.19 9.04
N PHE A 32 8.43 -5.37 8.21
CA PHE A 32 9.09 -4.41 7.34
C PHE A 32 9.29 -3.05 8.01
N HIS A 33 8.53 -2.76 9.07
CA HIS A 33 8.63 -1.51 9.82
C HIS A 33 8.47 -1.75 11.32
N THR A 34 9.10 -0.91 12.13
CA THR A 34 9.01 -0.92 13.59
C THR A 34 8.95 0.52 14.09
N ASP A 35 7.89 0.87 14.82
CA ASP A 35 7.77 2.19 15.43
C ASP A 35 8.80 2.35 16.55
N THR A 36 9.13 3.60 16.88
CA THR A 36 9.84 3.92 18.11
C THR A 36 9.06 3.35 19.31
N PRO A 37 9.71 2.58 20.21
CA PRO A 37 9.02 1.94 21.30
C PRO A 37 8.48 2.95 22.30
N CYS A 38 7.32 2.66 22.87
CA CYS A 38 6.89 3.32 24.10
C CYS A 38 7.63 2.67 25.28
N ILE A 39 8.26 3.46 26.12
CA ILE A 39 9.05 2.98 27.26
C ILE A 39 8.29 3.34 28.54
N SER A 40 8.08 2.36 29.40
CA SER A 40 7.43 2.52 30.71
C SER A 40 8.27 1.85 31.79
N ARG A 41 8.31 2.45 32.98
CA ARG A 41 9.09 1.91 34.10
C ARG A 41 8.20 1.10 35.04
N HIS A 42 8.67 -0.08 35.42
CA HIS A 42 8.04 -0.94 36.40
C HIS A 42 9.09 -1.42 37.41
N GLY A 43 9.22 -0.70 38.54
CA GLY A 43 10.23 -0.96 39.57
C GLY A 43 11.65 -0.75 39.03
N ASP A 44 12.46 -1.81 39.08
CA ASP A 44 13.85 -1.85 38.58
C ASP A 44 13.96 -2.34 37.14
N ARG A 45 12.84 -2.36 36.40
CA ARG A 45 12.80 -2.74 34.98
C ARG A 45 12.20 -1.64 34.12
N ASP A 46 12.71 -1.55 32.91
CA ASP A 46 12.13 -0.78 31.82
C ASP A 46 11.40 -1.74 30.88
N VAL A 47 10.15 -1.40 30.54
CA VAL A 47 9.28 -2.16 29.65
C VAL A 47 9.14 -1.40 28.34
N TYR A 48 9.65 -2.01 27.27
CA TYR A 48 9.61 -1.50 25.91
C TYR A 48 8.45 -2.15 25.16
N LEU A 49 7.52 -1.33 24.68
CA LEU A 49 6.42 -1.77 23.81
C LEU A 49 6.70 -1.33 22.37
N TYR A 50 7.14 -2.28 21.54
CA TYR A 50 7.36 -2.09 20.11
C TYR A 50 6.08 -2.40 19.34
N LYS A 51 5.81 -1.60 18.31
CA LYS A 51 4.79 -1.90 17.30
C LYS A 51 5.50 -2.26 16.02
N MET A 52 5.39 -3.52 15.61
CA MET A 52 6.00 -4.05 14.39
C MET A 52 4.92 -4.29 13.33
N TYR A 53 5.24 -4.04 12.07
CA TYR A 53 4.29 -4.13 10.96
C TYR A 53 4.78 -5.09 9.89
N SER A 54 3.91 -6.01 9.47
CA SER A 54 4.17 -6.97 8.41
C SER A 54 3.13 -6.84 7.30
N VAL A 55 3.52 -7.23 6.08
CA VAL A 55 2.62 -7.30 4.94
C VAL A 55 1.77 -8.57 5.05
N ASP A 56 0.46 -8.44 4.90
CA ASP A 56 -0.44 -9.60 4.84
C ASP A 56 -0.46 -10.18 3.44
N THR A 57 -0.55 -11.50 3.36
CA THR A 57 -0.86 -12.18 2.10
C THR A 57 -2.31 -11.90 1.72
N PRO A 58 -2.60 -11.33 0.53
CA PRO A 58 -3.96 -11.15 0.06
C PRO A 58 -4.72 -12.48 0.00
N ALA A 59 -6.03 -12.43 0.29
CA ALA A 59 -6.87 -13.62 0.23
C ALA A 59 -6.87 -14.23 -1.19
N ARG A 60 -6.82 -15.56 -1.25
CA ARG A 60 -6.84 -16.29 -2.53
C ARG A 60 -8.16 -16.01 -3.27
N LEU A 61 -8.04 -15.55 -4.51
CA LEU A 61 -9.18 -15.32 -5.38
C LEU A 61 -9.57 -16.62 -6.10
N THR A 62 -10.67 -17.22 -5.66
CA THR A 62 -11.27 -18.39 -6.31
C THR A 62 -12.40 -17.96 -7.25
N ALA A 63 -12.78 -18.79 -8.23
CA ALA A 63 -13.89 -18.47 -9.14
C ALA A 63 -15.20 -18.14 -8.38
N PRO A 64 -15.62 -18.88 -7.33
CA PRO A 64 -16.75 -18.49 -6.49
C PRO A 64 -16.58 -17.11 -5.84
N THR A 65 -15.39 -16.81 -5.31
CA THR A 65 -15.08 -15.49 -4.72
C THR A 65 -15.24 -14.38 -5.76
N LEU A 66 -14.72 -14.57 -6.98
CA LEU A 66 -14.83 -13.58 -8.06
C LEU A 66 -16.29 -13.33 -8.46
N ARG A 67 -17.10 -14.37 -8.59
CA ARG A 67 -18.54 -14.22 -8.89
C ARG A 67 -19.27 -13.49 -7.76
N LYS A 68 -18.96 -13.78 -6.50
CA LYS A 68 -19.54 -13.09 -5.34
C LYS A 68 -19.15 -11.61 -5.34
N LEU A 69 -17.88 -11.30 -5.60
CA LEU A 69 -17.42 -9.92 -5.71
C LEU A 69 -18.14 -9.17 -6.84
N TYR A 70 -18.30 -9.81 -8.00
CA TYR A 70 -18.98 -9.22 -9.15
C TYR A 70 -20.48 -8.99 -8.88
N ALA A 71 -21.16 -9.96 -8.26
CA ALA A 71 -22.57 -9.83 -7.90
C ALA A 71 -22.84 -8.72 -6.87
N GLY A 72 -21.85 -8.37 -6.05
CA GLY A 72 -21.93 -7.30 -5.05
C GLY A 72 -21.71 -5.89 -5.58
N ILE A 73 -21.47 -5.73 -6.88
CA ILE A 73 -21.18 -4.43 -7.48
C ILE A 73 -22.49 -3.66 -7.73
N PRO A 74 -22.62 -2.42 -7.22
CA PRO A 74 -23.78 -1.57 -7.53
C PRO A 74 -23.90 -1.32 -9.03
N ARG A 75 -25.13 -1.34 -9.55
CA ARG A 75 -25.42 -1.16 -10.99
C ARG A 75 -25.34 0.30 -11.44
N ASP A 76 -25.41 1.21 -10.49
CA ASP A 76 -25.40 2.66 -10.64
C ASP A 76 -24.03 3.28 -10.34
N ILE A 77 -22.94 2.49 -10.41
CA ILE A 77 -21.59 3.02 -10.30
C ILE A 77 -21.33 4.05 -11.40
N THR A 78 -20.89 5.22 -10.98
CA THR A 78 -20.45 6.31 -11.86
C THR A 78 -18.94 6.38 -11.94
N CYS A 79 -18.46 6.98 -13.01
CA CYS A 79 -17.05 7.29 -13.21
C CYS A 79 -16.87 8.81 -13.13
N THR A 80 -15.76 9.25 -12.52
CA THR A 80 -15.34 10.65 -12.52
C THR A 80 -14.27 10.82 -13.59
N ALA A 81 -14.45 11.77 -14.50
CA ALA A 81 -13.47 12.03 -15.54
C ALA A 81 -12.17 12.58 -14.93
N PRO A 82 -10.97 12.26 -15.48
CA PRO A 82 -9.70 12.74 -14.95
C PRO A 82 -9.62 14.26 -14.76
N GLU A 83 -10.27 15.02 -15.63
CA GLU A 83 -10.32 16.49 -15.61
C GLU A 83 -11.14 17.05 -14.44
N GLN A 84 -12.05 16.25 -13.89
CA GLN A 84 -12.91 16.59 -12.76
C GLN A 84 -12.29 16.23 -11.41
N LEU A 85 -11.13 15.57 -11.41
CA LEU A 85 -10.45 15.14 -10.19
C LEU A 85 -9.90 16.36 -9.44
N THR A 86 -10.04 16.35 -8.11
CA THR A 86 -9.54 17.43 -7.25
C THR A 86 -8.02 17.60 -7.39
N THR A 87 -7.55 18.85 -7.40
CA THR A 87 -6.13 19.18 -7.47
C THR A 87 -5.35 18.68 -6.25
N MET A 88 -4.09 18.32 -6.47
CA MET A 88 -3.21 17.69 -5.46
C MET A 88 -2.07 18.58 -4.98
N GLN A 89 -2.16 19.89 -5.22
CA GLN A 89 -1.11 20.86 -4.89
C GLN A 89 -0.63 20.75 -3.43
N LYS A 90 0.68 20.90 -3.23
CA LYS A 90 1.36 20.92 -1.92
C LYS A 90 1.18 19.66 -1.06
N LYS A 91 0.75 18.54 -1.64
CA LYS A 91 0.73 17.25 -0.94
C LYS A 91 2.10 16.60 -1.04
N ASP A 92 2.51 15.97 0.06
CA ASP A 92 3.61 15.00 0.03
C ASP A 92 3.23 13.83 -0.87
N THR A 93 4.21 13.30 -1.57
CA THR A 93 4.01 12.22 -2.55
C THR A 93 4.88 11.03 -2.20
N ILE A 94 4.35 9.84 -2.49
CA ILE A 94 5.12 8.60 -2.51
C ILE A 94 4.89 7.97 -3.87
N ILE A 95 5.96 7.57 -4.54
CA ILE A 95 5.86 6.93 -5.84
C ILE A 95 5.79 5.42 -5.64
N TYR A 96 4.91 4.78 -6.42
CA TYR A 96 4.89 3.35 -6.60
C TYR A 96 5.01 3.00 -8.09
N THR A 97 5.82 1.99 -8.40
CA THR A 97 6.01 1.49 -9.77
C THR A 97 5.91 -0.04 -9.79
N CYS A 98 5.40 -0.58 -10.90
CA CYS A 98 5.31 -2.02 -11.10
C CYS A 98 6.04 -2.43 -12.39
N GLY A 99 7.13 -3.19 -12.27
CA GLY A 99 7.92 -3.71 -13.39
C GLY A 99 8.82 -2.69 -14.09
N GLN A 100 8.89 -1.44 -13.62
CA GLN A 100 9.76 -0.39 -14.13
C GLN A 100 10.37 0.40 -12.96
N THR A 101 11.64 0.76 -13.07
CA THR A 101 12.34 1.58 -12.05
C THR A 101 12.44 3.06 -12.44
N ASP A 102 12.14 3.40 -13.70
CA ASP A 102 12.19 4.78 -14.16
C ASP A 102 10.98 5.58 -13.65
N THR A 103 11.25 6.61 -12.85
CA THR A 103 10.27 7.53 -12.27
C THR A 103 10.26 8.90 -12.94
N SER A 104 11.05 9.12 -13.99
CA SER A 104 11.25 10.44 -14.58
C SER A 104 9.94 11.12 -15.03
N GLU A 105 9.00 10.35 -15.56
CA GLU A 105 7.65 10.86 -15.91
C GLU A 105 6.82 11.21 -14.68
N ALA A 106 6.95 10.45 -13.60
CA ALA A 106 6.30 10.76 -12.33
C ALA A 106 6.87 12.02 -11.70
N ASP A 107 8.19 12.19 -11.72
CA ASP A 107 8.84 13.40 -11.21
C ASP A 107 8.40 14.65 -11.98
N LYS A 108 8.30 14.55 -13.33
CA LYS A 108 7.73 15.62 -14.17
C LYS A 108 6.28 15.91 -13.81
N PHE A 109 5.44 14.87 -13.70
CA PHE A 109 4.04 15.04 -13.32
C PHE A 109 3.88 15.72 -11.97
N ILE A 110 4.71 15.33 -10.99
CA ILE A 110 4.72 15.90 -9.63
C ILE A 110 5.09 17.38 -9.66
N ALA A 111 6.13 17.73 -10.40
CA ALA A 111 6.56 19.11 -10.57
C ALA A 111 5.49 19.97 -11.27
N THR A 112 4.91 19.49 -12.38
CA THR A 112 3.87 20.21 -13.14
C THR A 112 2.60 20.47 -12.32
N ASN A 113 2.25 19.55 -11.40
CA ASN A 113 1.07 19.68 -10.54
C ASN A 113 1.33 20.43 -9.23
N GLY A 114 2.53 21.00 -9.04
CA GLY A 114 2.89 21.76 -7.84
C GLY A 114 2.84 20.92 -6.56
N MET A 115 3.18 19.63 -6.67
CA MET A 115 3.25 18.70 -5.54
C MET A 115 4.65 18.71 -4.93
N ASN A 116 4.78 18.26 -3.69
CA ASN A 116 6.09 18.16 -3.05
C ASN A 116 6.89 17.00 -3.66
N THR A 117 8.22 17.11 -3.57
CA THR A 117 9.14 16.05 -4.00
C THR A 117 8.78 14.71 -3.34
N PRO A 118 8.90 13.59 -4.06
CA PRO A 118 8.62 12.27 -3.51
C PRO A 118 9.42 11.98 -2.25
N LEU A 119 8.75 11.51 -1.21
CA LEU A 119 9.42 11.09 0.03
C LEU A 119 10.15 9.77 -0.16
N HIS A 120 9.51 8.83 -0.87
CA HIS A 120 10.04 7.50 -1.13
C HIS A 120 9.45 6.94 -2.44
N THR A 121 10.19 6.01 -3.02
CA THR A 121 9.76 5.22 -4.18
C THR A 121 9.75 3.75 -3.79
N PHE A 122 8.65 3.07 -4.13
CA PHE A 122 8.43 1.65 -3.91
C PHE A 122 8.26 0.96 -5.26
N THR A 123 9.00 -0.12 -5.48
CA THR A 123 8.98 -0.81 -6.78
C THR A 123 8.75 -2.29 -6.59
N ASP A 124 7.63 -2.76 -7.11
CA ASP A 124 7.33 -4.17 -7.23
C ASP A 124 7.83 -4.69 -8.58
N CYS A 125 8.66 -5.73 -8.58
CA CYS A 125 9.16 -6.41 -9.79
C CYS A 125 8.53 -7.80 -9.90
N PRO A 126 7.32 -7.92 -10.46
CA PRO A 126 6.66 -9.21 -10.63
C PRO A 126 7.40 -10.07 -11.66
N ASP A 127 7.72 -11.30 -11.30
CA ASP A 127 8.13 -12.31 -12.27
C ASP A 127 6.93 -12.73 -13.12
N ALA A 128 7.11 -12.85 -14.44
CA ALA A 128 6.04 -13.11 -15.41
C ALA A 128 5.24 -14.41 -15.16
N THR A 129 5.75 -15.32 -14.32
CA THR A 129 5.24 -16.68 -14.13
C THR A 129 4.51 -16.89 -12.80
N THR A 130 4.51 -15.92 -11.88
CA THR A 130 3.97 -16.12 -10.53
C THR A 130 2.84 -15.17 -10.18
N THR A 131 1.94 -15.68 -9.35
CA THR A 131 0.91 -14.86 -8.72
C THR A 131 1.57 -13.88 -7.75
N PHE A 132 1.39 -12.58 -8.00
CA PHE A 132 2.09 -11.52 -7.30
C PHE A 132 1.19 -10.83 -6.26
N ASP A 133 1.71 -10.63 -5.05
CA ASP A 133 0.94 -10.14 -3.88
C ASP A 133 1.21 -8.67 -3.52
N TYR A 134 1.89 -7.96 -4.42
CA TYR A 134 2.16 -6.51 -4.38
C TYR A 134 2.70 -5.99 -3.04
N PRO A 135 3.75 -6.62 -2.47
CA PRO A 135 4.24 -6.25 -1.14
C PRO A 135 4.71 -4.81 -1.06
N GLU A 136 5.37 -4.28 -2.10
CA GLU A 136 5.83 -2.88 -2.09
C GLU A 136 4.68 -1.90 -2.24
N LEU A 137 3.62 -2.24 -2.99
CA LEU A 137 2.38 -1.44 -2.99
C LEU A 137 1.77 -1.34 -1.59
N GLN A 138 1.71 -2.46 -0.85
CA GLN A 138 1.15 -2.45 0.50
C GLN A 138 1.98 -1.57 1.45
N LYS A 139 3.31 -1.63 1.33
CA LYS A 139 4.23 -0.76 2.08
C LYS A 139 4.06 0.69 1.68
N ALA A 140 3.98 1.01 0.39
CA ALA A 140 3.76 2.37 -0.10
C ALA A 140 2.48 2.97 0.50
N LEU A 141 1.40 2.21 0.51
CA LEU A 141 0.13 2.61 1.12
C LEU A 141 0.24 2.80 2.64
N PHE A 142 0.97 1.92 3.33
CA PHE A 142 1.26 2.09 4.76
C PHE A 142 1.98 3.40 5.05
N PHE A 143 3.04 3.71 4.30
CA PHE A 143 3.78 4.96 4.48
C PHE A 143 2.93 6.18 4.09
N CYS A 144 2.14 6.11 3.01
CA CYS A 144 1.21 7.18 2.63
C CYS A 144 0.23 7.50 3.78
N SER A 145 -0.34 6.47 4.41
CA SER A 145 -1.26 6.66 5.52
C SER A 145 -0.59 7.31 6.74
N ARG A 146 0.69 7.06 6.98
CA ARG A 146 1.46 7.62 8.11
C ARG A 146 1.87 9.07 7.87
N THR A 147 2.32 9.38 6.66
CA THR A 147 2.78 10.73 6.28
C THR A 147 1.66 11.62 5.76
N ARG A 148 0.45 11.06 5.58
CA ARG A 148 -0.68 11.71 4.86
C ARG A 148 -0.30 12.12 3.43
N ALA A 149 0.66 11.40 2.85
CA ALA A 149 1.06 11.57 1.46
C ALA A 149 0.02 10.99 0.50
N THR A 150 0.07 11.45 -0.75
CA THR A 150 -0.69 10.86 -1.85
C THR A 150 0.17 9.87 -2.60
N LEU A 151 -0.41 8.72 -2.95
CA LEU A 151 0.28 7.72 -3.75
C LEU A 151 0.23 8.10 -5.23
N ILE A 152 1.40 8.13 -5.88
CA ILE A 152 1.55 8.31 -7.32
C ILE A 152 1.98 6.98 -7.92
N ILE A 153 1.10 6.37 -8.71
CA ILE A 153 1.41 5.17 -9.48
C ILE A 153 2.01 5.63 -10.81
N ALA A 154 3.32 5.47 -10.98
CA ALA A 154 4.00 5.90 -12.21
C ALA A 154 3.66 4.98 -13.38
N HIS A 155 3.70 3.67 -13.11
CA HIS A 155 3.47 2.62 -14.10
C HIS A 155 2.49 1.60 -13.54
N ALA A 156 1.26 1.59 -14.07
CA ALA A 156 0.21 0.69 -13.63
C ALA A 156 0.33 -0.70 -14.25
N SER A 157 0.91 -0.84 -15.45
CA SER A 157 1.15 -2.13 -16.12
C SER A 157 -0.05 -3.10 -16.00
N GLN A 158 0.06 -4.12 -15.14
CA GLN A 158 -0.96 -5.15 -14.90
C GLN A 158 -2.06 -4.79 -13.87
N ILE A 159 -1.88 -3.74 -13.09
CA ILE A 159 -2.78 -3.32 -11.99
C ILE A 159 -4.24 -3.15 -12.45
N PRO A 160 -4.54 -2.50 -13.59
CA PRO A 160 -5.94 -2.26 -13.99
C PRO A 160 -6.75 -3.54 -14.22
N GLN A 161 -6.08 -4.68 -14.47
CA GLN A 161 -6.71 -5.97 -14.73
C GLN A 161 -6.52 -6.97 -13.58
N ASP A 162 -5.72 -6.63 -12.56
CA ASP A 162 -5.46 -7.49 -11.42
C ASP A 162 -6.38 -7.16 -10.24
N ILE A 163 -7.35 -8.05 -10.00
CA ILE A 163 -8.31 -7.93 -8.91
C ILE A 163 -7.64 -7.81 -7.53
N ARG A 164 -6.45 -8.38 -7.32
CA ARG A 164 -5.75 -8.27 -6.04
C ARG A 164 -5.24 -6.86 -5.82
N ALA A 165 -4.57 -6.28 -6.81
CA ALA A 165 -4.08 -4.90 -6.74
C ALA A 165 -5.25 -3.93 -6.56
N LEU A 166 -6.37 -4.15 -7.26
CA LEU A 166 -7.56 -3.33 -7.11
C LEU A 166 -8.20 -3.49 -5.72
N ASN A 167 -8.24 -4.69 -5.15
CA ASN A 167 -8.70 -4.91 -3.77
C ASN A 167 -7.80 -4.17 -2.76
N ILE A 168 -6.49 -4.20 -2.99
CA ILE A 168 -5.49 -3.50 -2.16
C ILE A 168 -5.75 -1.98 -2.17
N LEU A 169 -5.91 -1.40 -3.35
CA LEU A 169 -6.17 0.03 -3.54
C LEU A 169 -7.56 0.45 -3.05
N GLU A 170 -8.57 -0.42 -3.17
CA GLU A 170 -9.93 -0.13 -2.69
C GLU A 170 -10.03 -0.12 -1.16
N ALA A 171 -9.29 -1.01 -0.49
CA ALA A 171 -9.33 -1.17 0.96
C ALA A 171 -8.72 0.01 1.74
N THR A 172 -7.98 0.88 1.08
CA THR A 172 -7.32 2.04 1.71
C THR A 172 -8.13 3.33 1.55
N THR A 173 -7.94 4.28 2.48
CA THR A 173 -8.43 5.67 2.36
C THR A 173 -7.39 6.60 1.73
N VAL A 174 -6.18 6.10 1.47
CA VAL A 174 -5.09 6.88 0.86
C VAL A 174 -5.54 7.38 -0.51
N PRO A 175 -5.44 8.69 -0.79
CA PRO A 175 -5.65 9.19 -2.14
C PRO A 175 -4.55 8.64 -3.05
N PHE A 176 -4.90 8.32 -4.29
CA PHE A 176 -3.92 7.91 -5.28
C PHE A 176 -4.31 8.35 -6.68
N ARG A 177 -3.29 8.49 -7.52
CA ARG A 177 -3.42 8.76 -8.96
C ARG A 177 -2.43 7.89 -9.72
N CYS A 178 -2.84 7.52 -10.92
CA CYS A 178 -2.02 6.79 -11.87
C CYS A 178 -1.73 7.71 -13.05
N ILE A 179 -0.46 7.79 -13.46
CA ILE A 179 -0.01 8.75 -14.48
C ILE A 179 -0.21 8.17 -15.88
N ASP A 180 0.19 6.93 -16.11
CA ASP A 180 0.08 6.22 -17.38
C ASP A 180 -1.36 5.76 -17.67
N PHE A 181 -2.22 5.68 -16.64
CA PHE A 181 -3.63 5.38 -16.79
C PHE A 181 -4.51 6.24 -15.85
N PRO A 182 -4.83 7.50 -16.22
CA PRO A 182 -5.51 8.47 -15.35
C PRO A 182 -6.86 8.03 -14.76
N TRP A 183 -7.54 7.09 -15.42
CA TRP A 183 -8.80 6.51 -14.92
C TRP A 183 -8.59 5.60 -13.70
N LEU A 184 -7.38 5.09 -13.46
CA LEU A 184 -7.03 4.37 -12.23
C LEU A 184 -6.75 5.39 -11.11
N CYS A 185 -7.83 5.80 -10.47
CA CYS A 185 -7.81 6.71 -9.33
C CYS A 185 -8.73 6.20 -8.21
N ARG A 186 -8.67 6.83 -7.05
CA ARG A 186 -9.44 6.42 -5.87
C ARG A 186 -10.95 6.46 -6.09
N GLU A 187 -11.42 7.45 -6.83
CA GLU A 187 -12.81 7.72 -7.15
C GLU A 187 -13.38 6.66 -8.08
N ASN A 188 -12.55 6.18 -9.02
CA ASN A 188 -12.94 5.21 -10.04
C ASN A 188 -12.58 3.77 -9.67
N ILE A 189 -11.97 3.51 -8.51
CA ILE A 189 -11.45 2.17 -8.19
C ILE A 189 -12.52 1.07 -8.26
N ARG A 190 -13.77 1.40 -7.87
CA ARG A 190 -14.89 0.46 -7.92
C ARG A 190 -15.31 0.11 -9.35
N ILE A 191 -15.35 1.09 -10.26
CA ILE A 191 -15.68 0.83 -11.67
C ILE A 191 -14.54 0.06 -12.35
N MET A 192 -13.28 0.41 -12.05
CA MET A 192 -12.11 -0.32 -12.53
C MET A 192 -12.16 -1.79 -12.13
N LYS A 193 -12.47 -2.06 -10.86
CA LYS A 193 -12.67 -3.41 -10.34
C LYS A 193 -13.83 -4.14 -11.01
N ALA A 194 -14.94 -3.45 -11.29
CA ALA A 194 -16.07 -4.02 -11.99
C ALA A 194 -15.71 -4.49 -13.41
N MET A 195 -15.01 -3.64 -14.16
CA MET A 195 -14.56 -3.98 -15.52
C MET A 195 -13.58 -5.18 -15.51
N ALA A 196 -12.63 -5.19 -14.59
CA ALA A 196 -11.69 -6.29 -14.45
C ALA A 196 -12.41 -7.60 -14.06
N LEU A 197 -13.40 -7.54 -13.16
CA LEU A 197 -14.20 -8.71 -12.77
C LEU A 197 -15.06 -9.22 -13.93
N TYR A 198 -15.68 -8.33 -14.71
CA TYR A 198 -16.44 -8.70 -15.91
C TYR A 198 -15.57 -9.49 -16.88
N GLY A 199 -14.36 -9.00 -17.18
CA GLY A 199 -13.42 -9.67 -18.08
C GLY A 199 -12.90 -11.02 -17.59
N LYS A 200 -13.03 -11.34 -16.29
CA LYS A 200 -12.61 -12.61 -15.68
C LYS A 200 -13.76 -13.59 -15.46
N THR A 201 -15.01 -13.10 -15.40
CA THR A 201 -16.19 -13.93 -15.08
C THR A 201 -17.01 -14.30 -16.30
N ASN A 202 -16.90 -13.55 -17.41
CA ASN A 202 -17.62 -13.77 -18.66
C ASN A 202 -16.72 -14.22 -19.84
N LYS A 203 -15.52 -14.74 -19.53
CA LYS A 203 -14.69 -15.51 -20.46
C LYS A 203 -14.80 -16.98 -20.12
#